data_AF-A0A1G2R1B7-F1
#
_entry.id   AF-A0A1G2R1B7-F1
#
_cell.length_a   1.000
_cell.length_b   1.000
_cell.length_c   1.000
_cell.angle_alpha   90.00
_cell.angle_beta   90.00
_cell.angle_gamma   90.00
#
_symmetry.space_group_name_H-M   'P 1'
#
loop_
_entity.id
_entity.type
_entity.pdbx_description
1 polymer ?
#
loop_
_entity_poly.entity_id
_entity_poly.type
_entity_poly.pdbx_seq_one_letter_code
_entity_poly.pdbx_strand_id
1 'polypeptide(L)'
;MENYQSASSSPYDAIRATLLKREFQAREKIREIFREEEAIEQDEQQIEEQQRKESSEDAKKELEKQRWAIEDRRREIKQKRWDAEKEQKTFESQLTKVKDYVVLQKELLRVIAQEEQIEMQKSQVEQKEAPQERSDVLGRIQKELTLVIAREQELEAKQYEIEKQEWATQDEREKRTLEEQRWKVVDERRAAEQERMQVEDALTSSFQTLRVLESERTGYEEKRQELEKRRWEIQDQVAQIEQEFPEFVSVKSQAVREQDVSLKVGQVVEVAVEEVREEAEGAPTEERVPEPEIIPFREQTDKEEAQGDEVEEITPPKKKDVEVKEEKNKDILQGEGASEVYGEEAVRTMKKDLEQIRKERKE
;
A
#
# COMPACT_ATOMS: atom_id res chain seq x y z
N MET A 1 -34.93 8.66 26.99
CA MET A 1 -33.56 9.07 27.34
C MET A 1 -32.85 7.81 27.76
N GLU A 2 -31.90 7.31 26.96
CA GLU A 2 -30.90 6.35 27.43
C GLU A 2 -29.81 6.16 26.37
N ASN A 3 -28.57 6.33 26.84
CA ASN A 3 -27.30 5.74 26.40
C ASN A 3 -26.76 6.06 24.99
N TYR A 4 -26.20 7.26 24.85
CA TYR A 4 -24.98 7.46 24.06
C TYR A 4 -23.81 7.65 25.02
N GLN A 5 -23.22 6.57 25.50
CA GLN A 5 -21.89 6.62 26.09
C GLN A 5 -20.98 5.62 25.40
N SER A 6 -19.76 6.11 25.16
CA SER A 6 -18.57 5.36 24.77
C SER A 6 -18.37 5.09 23.28
N ALA A 7 -18.37 6.16 22.47
CA ALA A 7 -17.47 6.21 21.33
C ALA A 7 -16.16 6.84 21.83
N SER A 8 -15.04 6.14 21.71
CA SER A 8 -13.71 6.74 21.83
C SER A 8 -13.64 7.92 20.85
N SER A 9 -13.92 9.13 21.34
CA SER A 9 -13.93 10.34 20.54
C SER A 9 -12.51 10.56 20.07
N SER A 10 -12.23 10.19 18.81
CA SER A 10 -10.99 10.55 18.16
C SER A 10 -10.80 12.06 18.37
N PRO A 11 -9.61 12.55 18.75
CA PRO A 11 -9.46 13.97 19.05
C PRO A 11 -9.70 14.86 17.81
N TYR A 12 -9.67 14.26 16.61
CA TYR A 12 -10.15 14.89 15.36
C TYR A 12 -11.68 15.07 15.31
N ASP A 13 -12.46 14.18 15.91
CA ASP A 13 -13.92 14.32 16.01
C ASP A 13 -14.29 15.48 16.93
N ALA A 14 -13.50 15.74 17.98
CA ALA A 14 -13.67 16.89 18.86
C ALA A 14 -13.39 18.22 18.14
N ILE A 15 -12.30 18.30 17.36
CA ILE A 15 -12.01 19.45 16.48
C ILE A 15 -13.15 19.64 15.48
N ARG A 16 -13.56 18.58 14.79
CA ARG A 16 -14.64 18.62 13.80
C ARG A 16 -15.95 19.10 14.41
N ALA A 17 -16.33 18.60 15.58
CA ALA A 17 -17.55 19.02 16.27
C ALA A 17 -17.49 20.51 16.64
N THR A 18 -16.33 20.99 17.11
CA THR A 18 -16.13 22.41 17.44
C THR A 18 -16.25 23.30 16.20
N LEU A 19 -15.62 22.91 15.09
CA LEU A 19 -15.71 23.64 13.83
C LEU A 19 -17.12 23.64 13.26
N LEU A 20 -17.83 22.51 13.29
CA LEU A 20 -19.23 22.43 12.86
C LEU A 20 -20.13 23.36 13.68
N LYS A 21 -19.90 23.44 15.01
CA LYS A 21 -20.64 24.36 15.87
C LYS A 21 -20.38 25.82 15.50
N ARG A 22 -19.12 26.19 15.25
CA ARG A 22 -18.73 27.55 14.84
C ARG A 22 -19.27 27.92 13.45
N GLU A 23 -19.22 26.98 12.52
CA GLU A 23 -19.78 27.11 11.17
C GLU A 23 -21.29 27.37 11.23
N PHE A 24 -22.00 26.58 12.04
CA PHE A 24 -23.44 26.78 12.27
C PHE A 24 -23.73 28.17 12.88
N GLN A 25 -22.95 28.60 13.88
CA GLN A 25 -23.09 29.92 14.47
C GLN A 25 -22.84 31.05 13.45
N ALA A 26 -21.84 30.92 12.57
CA ALA A 26 -21.59 31.88 11.51
C ALA A 26 -22.76 31.96 10.52
N ARG A 27 -23.35 30.82 10.15
CA ARG A 27 -24.57 30.78 9.32
C ARG A 27 -25.75 31.48 9.98
N GLU A 28 -25.97 31.27 11.27
CA GLU A 28 -27.04 31.96 12.01
C GLU A 28 -26.80 33.48 12.04
N LYS A 29 -25.58 33.94 12.32
CA LYS A 29 -25.23 35.38 12.26
C LYS A 29 -25.53 35.98 10.89
N ILE A 30 -25.21 35.28 9.80
CA ILE A 30 -25.50 35.74 8.43
C ILE A 30 -27.01 35.86 8.20
N ARG A 31 -27.81 34.91 8.71
CA ARG A 31 -29.27 34.99 8.63
C ARG A 31 -29.84 36.17 9.41
N GLU A 32 -29.29 36.48 10.57
CA GLU A 32 -29.67 37.65 11.35
C GLU A 32 -29.33 38.95 10.59
N ILE A 33 -28.12 39.03 10.03
CA ILE A 33 -27.69 40.15 9.19
C ILE A 33 -28.63 40.36 8.00
N PHE A 34 -29.10 39.29 7.34
CA PHE A 34 -30.07 39.43 6.25
C PHE A 34 -31.42 40.02 6.70
N ARG A 35 -31.88 39.71 7.92
CA ARG A 35 -33.10 40.33 8.47
C ARG A 35 -32.87 41.82 8.75
N GLU A 36 -31.68 42.19 9.22
CA GLU A 36 -31.31 43.60 9.43
C GLU A 36 -31.19 44.36 8.09
N GLU A 37 -30.63 43.73 7.04
CA GLU A 37 -30.59 44.29 5.68
C GLU A 37 -32.01 44.54 5.14
N GLU A 38 -32.94 43.60 5.33
CA GLU A 38 -34.34 43.75 4.93
C GLU A 38 -35.04 44.90 5.67
N ALA A 39 -34.80 45.05 6.98
CA ALA A 39 -35.34 46.16 7.75
C ALA A 39 -34.80 47.52 7.27
N ILE A 40 -33.50 47.60 6.95
CA ILE A 40 -32.89 48.82 6.38
C ILE A 40 -33.49 49.16 5.01
N GLU A 41 -33.73 48.15 4.17
CA GLU A 41 -34.36 48.35 2.86
C GLU A 41 -35.80 48.88 3.01
N GLN A 42 -36.56 48.37 3.98
CA GLN A 42 -37.88 48.90 4.30
C GLN A 42 -37.82 50.35 4.81
N ASP A 43 -36.89 50.69 5.69
CA ASP A 43 -36.66 52.06 6.17
C ASP A 43 -36.31 53.00 4.99
N GLU A 44 -35.43 52.56 4.07
CA GLU A 44 -35.02 53.33 2.89
C GLU A 44 -36.24 53.63 1.98
N GLN A 45 -37.06 52.62 1.70
CA GLN A 45 -38.29 52.78 0.91
C GLN A 45 -39.28 53.76 1.56
N GLN A 46 -39.46 53.70 2.88
CA GLN A 46 -40.35 54.62 3.60
C GLN A 46 -39.86 56.07 3.53
N ILE A 47 -38.56 56.31 3.71
CA ILE A 47 -37.98 57.66 3.60
C ILE A 47 -38.09 58.19 2.18
N GLU A 48 -37.83 57.37 1.15
CA GLU A 48 -38.01 57.79 -0.24
C GLU A 48 -39.47 58.15 -0.56
N GLU A 49 -40.43 57.39 -0.06
CA GLU A 49 -41.86 57.68 -0.27
C GLU A 49 -42.29 58.96 0.45
N GLN A 50 -41.82 59.20 1.68
CA GLN A 50 -42.06 60.44 2.41
C GLN A 50 -41.45 61.64 1.67
N GLN A 51 -40.22 61.50 1.17
CA GLN A 51 -39.52 62.56 0.43
C GLN A 51 -40.23 62.95 -0.87
N ARG A 52 -40.90 61.98 -1.54
CA ARG A 52 -41.73 62.25 -2.74
C ARG A 52 -43.01 63.03 -2.42
N LYS A 53 -43.58 62.82 -1.23
CA LYS A 53 -44.85 63.47 -0.81
C LYS A 53 -44.60 64.82 -0.11
N GLU A 54 -43.39 65.06 0.37
CA GLU A 54 -43.07 66.25 1.14
C GLU A 54 -42.91 67.50 0.27
N SER A 55 -43.48 68.61 0.72
CA SER A 55 -43.47 69.89 0.00
C SER A 55 -42.68 70.97 0.73
N SER A 56 -42.49 70.83 2.05
CA SER A 56 -41.71 71.75 2.89
C SER A 56 -40.19 71.56 2.74
N GLU A 57 -39.45 72.65 2.60
CA GLU A 57 -37.98 72.60 2.45
C GLU A 57 -37.26 72.13 3.72
N ASP A 58 -37.75 72.55 4.89
CA ASP A 58 -37.16 72.13 6.18
C ASP A 58 -37.40 70.64 6.45
N ALA A 59 -38.58 70.13 6.11
CA ALA A 59 -38.89 68.70 6.22
C ALA A 59 -38.06 67.87 5.23
N LYS A 60 -37.81 68.38 4.01
CA LYS A 60 -36.91 67.74 3.03
C LYS A 60 -35.47 67.64 3.54
N LYS A 61 -34.95 68.68 4.19
CA LYS A 61 -33.60 68.66 4.80
C LYS A 61 -33.50 67.62 5.91
N GLU A 62 -34.56 67.45 6.70
CA GLU A 62 -34.58 66.45 7.77
C GLU A 62 -34.66 65.02 7.21
N LEU A 63 -35.50 64.78 6.19
CA LEU A 63 -35.55 63.50 5.47
C LEU A 63 -34.22 63.15 4.80
N GLU A 64 -33.49 64.15 4.28
CA GLU A 64 -32.15 63.93 3.72
C GLU A 64 -31.15 63.49 4.79
N LYS A 65 -31.20 64.05 6.01
CA LYS A 65 -30.38 63.54 7.13
C LYS A 65 -30.72 62.11 7.49
N GLN A 66 -32.01 61.77 7.52
CA GLN A 66 -32.47 60.40 7.80
C GLN A 66 -32.01 59.43 6.71
N ARG A 67 -32.07 59.83 5.43
CA ARG A 67 -31.54 59.05 4.30
C ARG A 67 -30.04 58.79 4.44
N TRP A 68 -29.25 59.80 4.81
CA TRP A 68 -27.82 59.61 5.08
C TRP A 68 -27.57 58.67 6.26
N ALA A 69 -28.37 58.77 7.33
CA ALA A 69 -28.27 57.85 8.47
C ALA A 69 -28.60 56.39 8.10
N ILE A 70 -29.56 56.16 7.20
CA ILE A 70 -29.88 54.83 6.64
C ILE A 70 -28.72 54.31 5.80
N GLU A 71 -28.14 55.14 4.93
CA GLU A 71 -26.98 54.76 4.11
C GLU A 71 -25.75 54.40 4.98
N ASP A 72 -25.52 55.11 6.08
CA ASP A 72 -24.45 54.76 7.02
C ASP A 72 -24.71 53.39 7.69
N ARG A 73 -25.94 53.13 8.15
CA ARG A 73 -26.31 51.80 8.68
C ARG A 73 -26.17 50.71 7.63
N ARG A 74 -26.57 50.97 6.38
CA ARG A 74 -26.44 50.02 5.27
C ARG A 74 -24.98 49.64 5.02
N ARG A 75 -24.08 50.61 5.06
CA ARG A 75 -22.63 50.36 4.92
C ARG A 75 -22.09 49.53 6.07
N GLU A 76 -22.50 49.83 7.31
CA GLU A 76 -22.09 49.07 8.49
C GLU A 76 -22.55 47.61 8.41
N ILE A 77 -23.81 47.38 8.05
CA ILE A 77 -24.38 46.02 7.90
C ILE A 77 -23.72 45.26 6.76
N LYS A 78 -23.45 45.92 5.62
CA LYS A 78 -22.72 45.30 4.51
C LYS A 78 -21.31 44.86 4.93
N GLN A 79 -20.62 45.66 5.76
CA GLN A 79 -19.31 45.28 6.30
C GLN A 79 -19.43 44.08 7.24
N LYS A 80 -20.41 44.08 8.16
CA LYS A 80 -20.70 42.93 9.04
C LYS A 80 -21.00 41.66 8.24
N ARG A 81 -21.77 41.77 7.15
CA ARG A 81 -22.07 40.64 6.26
C ARG A 81 -20.79 40.08 5.65
N TRP A 82 -19.94 40.95 5.10
CA TRP A 82 -18.67 40.52 4.51
C TRP A 82 -17.79 39.79 5.54
N ASP A 83 -17.64 40.35 6.74
CA ASP A 83 -16.83 39.73 7.79
C ASP A 83 -17.41 38.36 8.22
N ALA A 84 -18.73 38.24 8.35
CA ALA A 84 -19.40 36.99 8.68
C ALA A 84 -19.28 35.93 7.56
N GLU A 85 -19.44 36.32 6.28
CA GLU A 85 -19.24 35.42 5.14
C GLU A 85 -17.79 34.92 5.04
N LYS A 86 -16.81 35.78 5.36
CA LYS A 86 -15.39 35.41 5.41
C LYS A 86 -15.12 34.43 6.55
N GLU A 87 -15.73 34.64 7.71
CA GLU A 87 -15.67 33.72 8.86
C GLU A 87 -16.26 32.35 8.48
N GLN A 88 -17.44 32.30 7.87
CA GLN A 88 -18.07 31.04 7.40
C GLN A 88 -17.16 30.28 6.43
N LYS A 89 -16.65 30.95 5.39
CA LYS A 89 -15.74 30.33 4.40
C LYS A 89 -14.47 29.76 5.05
N THR A 90 -13.98 30.42 6.09
CA THR A 90 -12.82 29.95 6.85
C THR A 90 -13.14 28.63 7.57
N PHE A 91 -14.29 28.54 8.24
CA PHE A 91 -14.70 27.29 8.90
C PHE A 91 -14.99 26.16 7.90
N GLU A 92 -15.61 26.45 6.76
CA GLU A 92 -15.84 25.45 5.70
C GLU A 92 -14.52 24.91 5.13
N SER A 93 -13.53 25.77 4.91
CA SER A 93 -12.18 25.36 4.50
C SER A 93 -11.49 24.49 5.56
N GLN A 94 -11.55 24.89 6.83
CA GLN A 94 -10.99 24.12 7.94
C GLN A 94 -11.65 22.74 8.09
N LEU A 95 -12.98 22.66 7.95
CA LEU A 95 -13.70 21.39 7.96
C LEU A 95 -13.28 20.44 6.84
N THR A 96 -12.92 20.99 5.68
CA THR A 96 -12.40 20.20 4.55
C THR A 96 -11.04 19.62 4.90
N LYS A 97 -10.12 20.44 5.44
CA LYS A 97 -8.81 20.00 5.92
C LYS A 97 -8.89 18.90 6.98
N VAL A 98 -9.83 18.99 7.93
CA VAL A 98 -10.06 17.92 8.92
C VAL A 98 -10.46 16.60 8.25
N LYS A 99 -11.34 16.65 7.24
CA LYS A 99 -11.74 15.45 6.51
C LYS A 99 -10.56 14.85 5.77
N ASP A 100 -9.81 15.67 5.04
CA ASP A 100 -8.65 15.24 4.26
C ASP A 100 -7.59 14.63 5.16
N TYR A 101 -7.30 15.27 6.30
CA TYR A 101 -6.38 14.77 7.31
C TYR A 101 -6.76 13.36 7.79
N VAL A 102 -8.03 13.13 8.15
CA VAL A 102 -8.51 11.82 8.62
C VAL A 102 -8.40 10.75 7.53
N VAL A 103 -8.67 11.12 6.27
CA VAL A 103 -8.51 10.20 5.13
C VAL A 103 -7.03 9.84 4.95
N LEU A 104 -6.14 10.83 4.96
CA LEU A 104 -4.70 10.63 4.82
C LEU A 104 -4.10 9.80 5.96
N GLN A 105 -4.54 10.02 7.20
CA GLN A 105 -4.11 9.18 8.33
C GLN A 105 -4.52 7.71 8.16
N LYS A 106 -5.75 7.45 7.68
CA LYS A 106 -6.20 6.09 7.40
C LYS A 106 -5.40 5.46 6.26
N GLU A 107 -5.11 6.23 5.22
CA GLU A 107 -4.29 5.79 4.10
C GLU A 107 -2.85 5.47 4.55
N LEU A 108 -2.26 6.33 5.40
CA LEU A 108 -0.93 6.11 5.96
C LEU A 108 -0.84 4.79 6.72
N LEU A 109 -1.81 4.50 7.59
CA LEU A 109 -1.86 3.23 8.32
C LEU A 109 -2.00 2.03 7.37
N ARG A 110 -2.78 2.17 6.30
CA ARG A 110 -2.90 1.13 5.27
C ARG A 110 -1.59 0.89 4.54
N VAL A 111 -0.87 1.94 4.17
CA VAL A 111 0.44 1.85 3.50
C VAL A 111 1.45 1.16 4.42
N ILE A 112 1.51 1.54 5.71
CA ILE A 112 2.41 0.89 6.70
C ILE A 112 2.09 -0.60 6.82
N ALA A 113 0.81 -0.97 6.94
CA ALA A 113 0.42 -2.38 7.02
C ALA A 113 0.80 -3.17 5.75
N GLN A 114 0.74 -2.54 4.58
CA GLN A 114 1.18 -3.16 3.32
C GLN A 114 2.71 -3.29 3.26
N GLU A 115 3.47 -2.30 3.74
CA GLU A 115 4.93 -2.38 3.87
C GLU A 115 5.34 -3.56 4.76
N GLU A 116 4.71 -3.72 5.93
CA GLU A 116 4.95 -4.84 6.86
C GLU A 116 4.63 -6.20 6.20
N GLN A 117 3.54 -6.27 5.44
CA GLN A 117 3.17 -7.48 4.71
C GLN A 117 4.20 -7.83 3.62
N ILE A 118 4.71 -6.84 2.88
CA ILE A 118 5.74 -7.05 1.86
C ILE A 118 7.05 -7.47 2.52
N GLU A 119 7.43 -6.87 3.64
CA GLU A 119 8.65 -7.25 4.38
C GLU A 119 8.57 -8.70 4.87
N MET A 120 7.39 -9.12 5.36
CA MET A 120 7.15 -10.52 5.72
C MET A 120 7.26 -11.45 4.49
N GLN A 121 6.69 -11.08 3.35
CA GLN A 121 6.79 -11.86 2.10
C GLN A 121 8.24 -11.95 1.61
N LYS A 122 9.00 -10.85 1.67
CA LYS A 122 10.41 -10.82 1.33
C LYS A 122 11.24 -11.73 2.24
N SER A 123 10.98 -11.71 3.56
CA SER A 123 11.61 -12.63 4.50
C SER A 123 11.28 -14.09 4.19
N GLN A 124 10.05 -14.40 3.76
CA GLN A 124 9.69 -15.75 3.31
C GLN A 124 10.43 -16.17 2.05
N VAL A 125 10.62 -15.27 1.08
CA VAL A 125 11.44 -15.54 -0.11
C VAL A 125 12.89 -15.77 0.28
N GLU A 126 13.46 -14.92 1.14
CA GLU A 126 14.83 -15.07 1.64
C GLU A 126 15.03 -16.39 2.39
N GLN A 127 14.02 -16.86 3.15
CA GLN A 127 14.05 -18.17 3.79
C GLN A 127 14.00 -19.34 2.79
N LYS A 128 13.38 -19.17 1.62
CA LYS A 128 13.37 -20.17 0.53
C LYS A 128 14.66 -20.14 -0.28
N GLU A 129 15.24 -18.95 -0.49
CA GLU A 129 16.55 -18.75 -1.11
C GLU A 129 17.66 -19.31 -0.21
N ALA A 130 17.58 -19.11 1.11
CA ALA A 130 18.59 -19.52 2.06
C ALA A 130 19.07 -20.99 1.93
N PRO A 131 18.22 -22.02 1.81
CA PRO A 131 18.68 -23.39 1.58
C PRO A 131 19.32 -23.62 0.20
N GLN A 132 19.00 -22.79 -0.80
CA GLN A 132 19.60 -22.86 -2.14
C GLN A 132 20.91 -22.07 -2.23
N GLU A 133 21.03 -20.96 -1.49
CA GLU A 133 22.19 -20.07 -1.44
C GLU A 133 23.20 -20.44 -0.34
N ARG A 134 22.75 -20.77 0.88
CA ARG A 134 23.63 -20.85 2.07
C ARG A 134 24.55 -22.05 2.13
N SER A 135 24.33 -23.15 1.42
CA SER A 135 25.28 -24.26 1.53
C SER A 135 25.08 -25.31 0.45
N ASP A 136 26.12 -25.42 -0.37
CA ASP A 136 26.53 -26.65 -1.03
C ASP A 136 25.58 -27.34 -2.02
N VAL A 137 24.30 -26.98 -2.21
CA VAL A 137 23.46 -27.77 -3.14
C VAL A 137 23.94 -27.61 -4.58
N LEU A 138 24.02 -26.37 -5.10
CA LEU A 138 24.62 -26.12 -6.41
C LEU A 138 26.08 -26.56 -6.48
N GLY A 139 26.86 -26.30 -5.43
CA GLY A 139 28.27 -26.70 -5.37
C GLY A 139 28.47 -28.22 -5.32
N ARG A 140 27.57 -28.99 -4.69
CA ARG A 140 27.57 -30.46 -4.65
C ARG A 140 27.13 -31.00 -5.99
N ILE A 141 26.04 -30.48 -6.56
CA ILE A 141 25.57 -30.88 -7.90
C ILE A 141 26.66 -30.61 -8.95
N GLN A 142 27.34 -29.46 -8.90
CA GLN A 142 28.47 -29.16 -9.81
C GLN A 142 29.68 -30.08 -9.58
N LYS A 143 30.01 -30.41 -8.33
CA LYS A 143 31.07 -31.37 -8.01
C LYS A 143 30.72 -32.77 -8.51
N GLU A 144 29.49 -33.21 -8.28
CA GLU A 144 28.95 -34.49 -8.74
C GLU A 144 28.99 -34.56 -10.26
N LEU A 145 28.54 -33.51 -10.95
CA LEU A 145 28.62 -33.41 -12.41
C LEU A 145 30.06 -33.57 -12.90
N THR A 146 31.01 -32.89 -12.25
CA THR A 146 32.44 -32.98 -12.58
C THR A 146 32.98 -34.40 -12.38
N LEU A 147 32.57 -35.08 -11.31
CA LEU A 147 32.97 -36.45 -11.00
C LEU A 147 32.40 -37.45 -12.03
N VAL A 148 31.13 -37.30 -12.40
CA VAL A 148 30.48 -38.17 -13.40
C VAL A 148 31.14 -38.00 -14.77
N ILE A 149 31.41 -36.76 -15.19
CA ILE A 149 32.14 -36.47 -16.43
C ILE A 149 33.53 -37.10 -16.41
N ALA A 150 34.28 -36.98 -15.30
CA ALA A 150 35.59 -37.60 -15.18
C ALA A 150 35.51 -39.13 -15.28
N ARG A 151 34.51 -39.75 -14.63
CA ARG A 151 34.25 -41.19 -14.71
C ARG A 151 33.92 -41.65 -16.13
N GLU A 152 33.11 -40.90 -16.86
CA GLU A 152 32.81 -41.19 -18.27
C GLU A 152 34.06 -41.16 -19.15
N GLN A 153 34.92 -40.16 -18.96
CA GLN A 153 36.19 -40.03 -19.69
C GLN A 153 37.14 -41.19 -19.38
N GLU A 154 37.22 -41.62 -18.12
CA GLU A 154 37.99 -42.81 -17.73
C GLU A 154 37.44 -44.10 -18.37
N LEU A 155 36.11 -44.26 -18.42
CA LEU A 155 35.47 -45.40 -19.05
C LEU A 155 35.67 -45.41 -20.57
N GLU A 156 35.62 -44.24 -21.21
CA GLU A 156 35.93 -44.08 -22.63
C GLU A 156 37.39 -44.43 -22.94
N ALA A 157 38.34 -44.00 -22.11
CA ALA A 157 39.75 -44.36 -22.24
C ALA A 157 39.97 -45.88 -22.05
N LYS A 158 39.30 -46.50 -21.07
CA LYS A 158 39.33 -47.96 -20.86
C LYS A 158 38.75 -48.72 -22.05
N GLN A 159 37.62 -48.25 -22.59
CA GLN A 159 37.00 -48.83 -23.78
C GLN A 159 37.97 -48.81 -24.96
N TYR A 160 38.60 -47.66 -25.23
CA TYR A 160 39.57 -47.50 -26.31
C TYR A 160 40.78 -48.44 -26.17
N GLU A 161 41.32 -48.59 -24.95
CA GLU A 161 42.46 -49.48 -24.71
C GLU A 161 42.07 -50.97 -24.90
N ILE A 162 40.87 -51.38 -24.47
CA ILE A 162 40.35 -52.73 -24.72
C ILE A 162 40.18 -52.97 -26.22
N GLU A 163 39.56 -52.04 -26.95
CA GLU A 163 39.39 -52.14 -28.41
C GLU A 163 40.74 -52.28 -29.12
N LYS A 164 41.74 -51.48 -28.74
CA LYS A 164 43.10 -51.57 -29.29
C LYS A 164 43.73 -52.94 -29.06
N GLN A 165 43.54 -53.52 -27.88
CA GLN A 165 44.02 -54.88 -27.56
C GLN A 165 43.25 -55.95 -28.34
N GLU A 166 41.94 -55.80 -28.53
CA GLU A 166 41.12 -56.68 -29.38
C GLU A 166 41.62 -56.71 -30.83
N TRP A 167 41.98 -55.55 -31.38
CA TRP A 167 42.51 -55.43 -32.74
C TRP A 167 43.92 -56.04 -32.89
N ALA A 168 44.74 -55.96 -31.85
CA ALA A 168 46.10 -56.49 -31.85
C ALA A 168 46.16 -58.02 -31.66
N THR A 169 45.14 -58.59 -31.01
CA THR A 169 45.10 -60.01 -30.63
C THR A 169 44.69 -60.90 -31.80
N GLN A 170 45.43 -61.99 -32.02
CA GLN A 170 45.12 -62.99 -33.07
C GLN A 170 44.43 -64.25 -32.52
N ASP A 171 44.41 -64.47 -31.21
CA ASP A 171 43.69 -65.58 -30.57
C ASP A 171 42.19 -65.26 -30.45
N GLU A 172 41.34 -66.10 -31.06
CA GLU A 172 39.88 -65.95 -31.02
C GLU A 172 39.30 -66.06 -29.61
N ARG A 173 39.91 -66.84 -28.71
CA ARG A 173 39.42 -66.97 -27.33
C ARG A 173 39.68 -65.71 -26.53
N GLU A 174 40.89 -65.17 -26.63
CA GLU A 174 41.26 -63.91 -25.97
C GLU A 174 40.45 -62.74 -26.53
N LYS A 175 40.22 -62.71 -27.86
CA LYS A 175 39.36 -61.72 -28.49
C LYS A 175 37.93 -61.72 -27.97
N ARG A 176 37.33 -62.90 -27.76
CA ARG A 176 35.98 -63.01 -27.14
C ARG A 176 35.97 -62.50 -25.70
N THR A 177 37.02 -62.78 -24.92
CA THR A 177 37.10 -62.28 -23.55
C THR A 177 37.26 -60.76 -23.48
N LEU A 178 38.01 -60.17 -24.41
CA LEU A 178 38.15 -58.71 -24.52
C LEU A 178 36.83 -58.08 -24.98
N GLU A 179 36.12 -58.69 -25.94
CA GLU A 179 34.80 -58.22 -26.38
C GLU A 179 33.79 -58.19 -25.23
N GLU A 180 33.76 -59.23 -24.39
CA GLU A 180 32.92 -59.25 -23.18
C GLU A 180 33.30 -58.13 -22.19
N GLN A 181 34.59 -57.80 -22.06
CA GLN A 181 35.05 -56.69 -21.22
C GLN A 181 34.68 -55.33 -21.81
N ARG A 182 34.79 -55.16 -23.14
CA ARG A 182 34.37 -53.95 -23.85
C ARG A 182 32.88 -53.69 -23.64
N TRP A 183 32.03 -54.70 -23.79
CA TRP A 183 30.59 -54.56 -23.56
C TRP A 183 30.26 -54.16 -22.12
N LYS A 184 30.96 -54.71 -21.11
CA LYS A 184 30.80 -54.28 -19.71
C LYS A 184 31.15 -52.81 -19.50
N VAL A 185 32.26 -52.34 -20.07
CA VAL A 185 32.66 -50.93 -19.99
C VAL A 185 31.67 -50.03 -20.72
N VAL A 186 31.12 -50.47 -21.86
CA VAL A 186 30.06 -49.75 -22.59
C VAL A 186 28.78 -49.60 -21.75
N ASP A 187 28.36 -50.67 -21.07
CA ASP A 187 27.19 -50.62 -20.19
C ASP A 187 27.43 -49.69 -18.98
N GLU A 188 28.61 -49.75 -18.36
CA GLU A 188 29.01 -48.84 -17.29
C GLU A 188 29.07 -47.37 -17.75
N ARG A 189 29.57 -47.11 -18.96
CA ARG A 189 29.61 -45.77 -19.57
C ARG A 189 28.20 -45.24 -19.81
N ARG A 190 27.29 -46.08 -20.31
CA ARG A 190 25.90 -45.71 -20.54
C ARG A 190 25.16 -45.39 -19.24
N ALA A 191 25.46 -46.12 -18.16
CA ALA A 191 24.93 -45.81 -16.84
C ALA A 191 25.45 -44.47 -16.31
N ALA A 192 26.75 -44.18 -16.48
CA ALA A 192 27.33 -42.89 -16.13
C ALA A 192 26.73 -41.73 -16.96
N GLU A 193 26.42 -41.94 -18.24
CA GLU A 193 25.71 -40.97 -19.08
C GLU A 193 24.30 -40.64 -18.60
N GLN A 194 23.57 -41.65 -18.12
CA GLN A 194 22.26 -41.42 -17.51
C GLN A 194 22.38 -40.66 -16.19
N GLU A 195 23.40 -40.96 -15.38
CA GLU A 195 23.72 -40.23 -14.15
C GLU A 195 24.05 -38.76 -14.47
N ARG A 196 24.88 -38.50 -15.49
CA ARG A 196 25.23 -37.14 -15.94
C ARG A 196 23.99 -36.34 -16.30
N MET A 197 23.10 -36.92 -17.11
CA MET A 197 21.85 -36.28 -17.52
C MET A 197 20.97 -35.92 -16.33
N GLN A 198 20.84 -36.80 -15.34
CA GLN A 198 20.06 -36.52 -14.13
C GLN A 198 20.66 -35.37 -13.31
N VAL A 199 21.99 -35.30 -13.21
CA VAL A 199 22.70 -34.22 -12.50
C VAL A 199 22.58 -32.89 -13.26
N GLU A 200 22.66 -32.90 -14.59
CA GLU A 200 22.45 -31.73 -15.46
C GLU A 200 21.01 -31.19 -15.34
N ASP A 201 20.02 -32.08 -15.31
CA ASP A 201 18.61 -31.72 -15.11
C ASP A 201 18.39 -31.10 -13.72
N ALA A 202 18.97 -31.70 -12.68
CA ALA A 202 18.91 -31.17 -11.31
C ALA A 202 19.55 -29.78 -11.18
N LEU A 203 20.69 -29.57 -11.86
CA LEU A 203 21.37 -28.29 -11.92
C LEU A 203 20.50 -27.22 -12.60
N THR A 204 19.93 -27.57 -13.75
CA THR A 204 19.04 -26.69 -14.52
C THR A 204 17.80 -26.31 -13.72
N SER A 205 17.17 -27.28 -13.06
CA SER A 205 16.00 -27.06 -12.19
C SER A 205 16.34 -26.12 -11.02
N SER A 206 17.51 -26.29 -10.41
CA SER A 206 17.98 -25.44 -9.31
C SER A 206 18.18 -23.99 -9.77
N PHE A 207 18.80 -23.77 -10.94
CA PHE A 207 18.95 -22.43 -11.52
C PHE A 207 17.60 -21.78 -11.87
N GLN A 208 16.66 -22.54 -12.42
CA GLN A 208 15.31 -22.03 -12.70
C GLN A 208 14.61 -21.57 -11.43
N THR A 209 14.72 -22.34 -10.34
CA THR A 209 14.10 -21.99 -9.07
C THR A 209 14.70 -20.72 -8.48
N LEU A 210 16.03 -20.59 -8.49
CA LEU A 210 16.72 -19.37 -8.05
C LEU A 210 16.30 -18.14 -8.87
N ARG A 211 16.17 -18.29 -10.19
CA ARG A 211 15.72 -17.19 -11.05
C ARG A 211 14.29 -16.75 -10.72
N VAL A 212 13.40 -17.68 -10.37
CA VAL A 212 12.03 -17.34 -9.95
C VAL A 212 12.07 -16.58 -8.63
N LEU A 213 12.80 -17.07 -7.63
CA LEU A 213 12.92 -16.39 -6.33
C LEU A 213 13.56 -15.01 -6.44
N GLU A 214 14.60 -14.88 -7.27
CA GLU A 214 15.23 -13.59 -7.54
C GLU A 214 14.22 -12.60 -8.14
N SER A 215 13.39 -13.05 -9.08
CA SER A 215 12.37 -12.19 -9.68
C SER A 215 11.23 -11.84 -8.71
N GLU A 216 10.84 -12.76 -7.82
CA GLU A 216 9.92 -12.48 -6.71
C GLU A 216 10.53 -11.43 -5.76
N ARG A 217 11.80 -11.59 -5.37
CA ARG A 217 12.52 -10.67 -4.48
C ARG A 217 12.61 -9.26 -5.08
N THR A 218 12.99 -9.14 -6.35
CA THR A 218 13.03 -7.83 -7.03
C THR A 218 11.63 -7.22 -7.11
N GLY A 219 10.60 -8.02 -7.40
CA GLY A 219 9.22 -7.55 -7.45
C GLY A 219 8.69 -7.06 -6.10
N TYR A 220 9.09 -7.69 -4.99
CA TYR A 220 8.77 -7.19 -3.65
C TYR A 220 9.52 -5.91 -3.31
N GLU A 221 10.79 -5.77 -3.71
CA GLU A 221 11.56 -4.54 -3.51
C GLU A 221 10.97 -3.36 -4.28
N GLU A 222 10.55 -3.56 -5.53
CA GLU A 222 9.88 -2.52 -6.33
C GLU A 222 8.59 -2.03 -5.67
N LYS A 223 7.74 -2.97 -5.22
CA LYS A 223 6.50 -2.62 -4.50
C LYS A 223 6.78 -1.90 -3.18
N ARG A 224 7.83 -2.30 -2.46
CA ARG A 224 8.27 -1.64 -1.22
C ARG A 224 8.68 -0.19 -1.50
N GLN A 225 9.45 0.07 -2.56
CA GLN A 225 9.85 1.42 -2.96
C GLN A 225 8.65 2.28 -3.37
N GLU A 226 7.67 1.70 -4.07
CA GLU A 226 6.44 2.40 -4.43
C GLU A 226 5.63 2.80 -3.18
N LEU A 227 5.49 1.89 -2.22
CA LEU A 227 4.82 2.17 -0.95
C LEU A 227 5.59 3.21 -0.12
N GLU A 228 6.92 3.14 -0.07
CA GLU A 228 7.74 4.11 0.66
C GLU A 228 7.56 5.51 0.08
N LYS A 229 7.56 5.63 -1.25
CA LYS A 229 7.25 6.89 -1.93
C LYS A 229 5.85 7.39 -1.57
N ARG A 230 4.84 6.52 -1.62
CA ARG A 230 3.46 6.88 -1.25
C ARG A 230 3.36 7.30 0.21
N ARG A 231 4.07 6.64 1.12
CA ARG A 231 4.16 6.99 2.54
C ARG A 231 4.71 8.40 2.71
N TRP A 232 5.79 8.72 1.99
CA TRP A 232 6.41 10.03 2.04
C TRP A 232 5.49 11.14 1.51
N GLU A 233 4.80 10.90 0.40
CA GLU A 233 3.78 11.82 -0.15
C GLU A 233 2.65 12.10 0.85
N ILE A 234 2.12 11.04 1.49
CA ILE A 234 1.06 11.19 2.51
C ILE A 234 1.59 11.97 3.71
N GLN A 235 2.82 11.68 4.17
CA GLN A 235 3.44 12.40 5.29
C GLN A 235 3.64 13.88 4.98
N ASP A 236 4.04 14.22 3.76
CA ASP A 236 4.18 15.61 3.31
C ASP A 236 2.83 16.35 3.28
N GLN A 237 1.78 15.72 2.73
CA GLN A 237 0.43 16.28 2.73
C GLN A 237 -0.12 16.48 4.15
N VAL A 238 0.11 15.50 5.05
CA VAL A 238 -0.24 15.61 6.46
C VAL A 238 0.51 16.76 7.12
N ALA A 239 1.80 16.91 6.85
CA ALA A 239 2.61 18.01 7.40
C ALA A 239 2.14 19.38 6.90
N GLN A 240 1.76 19.49 5.63
CA GLN A 240 1.19 20.72 5.07
C GLN A 240 -0.13 21.09 5.79
N ILE A 241 -1.02 20.12 6.00
CA ILE A 241 -2.26 20.36 6.75
C ILE A 241 -1.97 20.76 8.20
N GLU A 242 -0.99 20.14 8.85
CA GLU A 242 -0.57 20.48 10.22
C GLU A 242 0.02 21.89 10.33
N GLN A 243 0.74 22.38 9.31
CA GLN A 243 1.23 23.76 9.25
C GLN A 243 0.09 24.77 9.07
N GLU A 244 -0.86 24.46 8.18
CA GLU A 244 -2.01 25.32 7.91
C GLU A 244 -3.06 25.28 9.03
N PHE A 245 -3.04 24.25 9.86
CA PHE A 245 -3.98 24.04 10.96
C PHE A 245 -3.29 23.42 12.20
N PRO A 246 -2.58 24.24 13.02
CA PRO A 246 -1.75 23.77 14.14
C PRO A 246 -2.52 23.05 15.26
N GLU A 247 -3.84 23.23 15.33
CA GLU A 247 -4.71 22.53 16.29
C GLU A 247 -4.57 21.00 16.17
N PHE A 248 -4.22 20.46 14.99
CA PHE A 248 -3.91 19.03 14.81
C PHE A 248 -2.65 18.57 15.56
N VAL A 249 -1.60 19.39 15.59
CA VAL A 249 -0.33 19.08 16.29
C VAL A 249 -0.53 19.10 17.81
N SER A 250 -1.33 20.04 18.30
CA SER A 250 -1.73 20.12 19.71
C SER A 250 -2.51 18.87 20.14
N VAL A 251 -3.40 18.37 19.28
CA VAL A 251 -4.16 17.15 19.51
C VAL A 251 -3.27 15.91 19.54
N LYS A 252 -2.33 15.79 18.60
CA LYS A 252 -1.35 14.67 18.56
C LYS A 252 -0.51 14.62 19.84
N SER A 253 -0.02 15.77 20.29
CA SER A 253 0.82 15.88 21.48
C SER A 253 0.05 15.66 22.79
N GLN A 254 -1.25 15.99 22.86
CA GLN A 254 -2.11 15.61 23.98
C GLN A 254 -2.42 14.11 23.99
N ALA A 255 -2.77 13.51 22.84
CA ALA A 255 -3.05 12.08 22.75
C ALA A 255 -1.85 11.21 23.15
N VAL A 256 -0.62 11.60 22.74
CA VAL A 256 0.62 10.92 23.14
C VAL A 256 0.85 11.05 24.65
N ARG A 257 0.63 12.25 25.23
CA ARG A 257 0.76 12.46 26.68
C ARG A 257 -0.26 11.67 27.49
N GLU A 258 -1.50 11.55 27.00
CA GLU A 258 -2.54 10.76 27.68
C GLU A 258 -2.26 9.25 27.62
N GLN A 259 -1.68 8.75 26.51
CA GLN A 259 -1.19 7.37 26.43
C GLN A 259 -0.01 7.10 27.38
N ASP A 260 0.97 8.01 27.44
CA ASP A 260 2.10 7.89 28.37
C ASP A 260 1.68 7.98 29.85
N VAL A 261 0.66 8.79 30.16
CA VAL A 261 0.10 8.88 31.52
C VAL A 261 -0.72 7.63 31.85
N SER A 262 -1.49 7.08 30.91
CA SER A 262 -2.24 5.83 31.11
C SER A 262 -1.31 4.63 31.37
N LEU A 263 -0.21 4.53 30.63
CA LEU A 263 0.83 3.49 30.85
C LEU A 263 1.51 3.65 32.23
N LYS A 264 1.76 4.88 32.68
CA LYS A 264 2.31 5.15 34.02
C LYS A 264 1.31 4.89 35.14
N VAL A 265 0.03 5.19 34.95
CA VAL A 265 -1.02 4.90 35.95
C VAL A 265 -1.30 3.39 36.02
N GLY A 266 -1.22 2.65 34.91
CA GLY A 266 -1.27 1.18 34.90
C GLY A 266 -0.13 0.54 35.72
N GLN A 267 1.08 1.07 35.61
CA GLN A 267 2.22 0.64 36.44
C GLN A 267 2.09 1.00 37.92
N VAL A 268 1.45 2.12 38.26
CA VAL A 268 1.25 2.50 39.67
C VAL A 268 0.10 1.73 40.33
N VAL A 269 -0.89 1.30 39.54
CA VAL A 269 -2.00 0.46 40.04
C VAL A 269 -1.56 -1.00 40.24
N GLU A 270 -0.66 -1.55 39.42
CA GLU A 270 -0.10 -2.90 39.69
C GLU A 270 0.79 -2.93 40.95
N VAL A 271 1.49 -1.84 41.27
CA VAL A 271 2.32 -1.78 42.50
C VAL A 271 1.50 -1.51 43.76
N ALA A 272 0.30 -0.92 43.65
CA ALA A 272 -0.56 -0.64 44.80
C ALA A 272 -1.54 -1.78 45.18
N VAL A 273 -1.63 -2.84 44.37
CA VAL A 273 -2.51 -4.01 44.65
C VAL A 273 -1.75 -5.15 45.34
N GLU A 274 -0.41 -5.14 45.35
CA GLU A 274 0.40 -6.15 46.08
C GLU A 274 0.64 -5.84 47.57
N GLU A 275 0.20 -4.69 48.08
CA GLU A 275 0.53 -4.25 49.45
C GLU A 275 -0.69 -4.05 50.37
N VAL A 276 -1.79 -4.80 50.19
CA VAL A 276 -2.88 -4.89 51.20
C VAL A 276 -3.59 -6.26 51.19
N ARG A 277 -2.94 -7.29 51.75
CA ARG A 277 -3.51 -8.54 52.32
C ARG A 277 -2.30 -9.44 52.65
N GLU A 278 -2.02 -9.91 53.85
CA GLU A 278 -2.88 -10.43 54.92
C GLU A 278 -2.12 -10.40 56.27
N GLU A 279 -2.81 -10.02 57.34
CA GLU A 279 -2.74 -10.73 58.64
C GLU A 279 -4.19 -10.94 59.10
N ALA A 280 -4.64 -12.20 59.14
CA ALA A 280 -5.52 -12.78 60.17
C ALA A 280 -6.09 -14.15 59.74
N GLU A 281 -5.52 -15.19 60.36
CA GLU A 281 -6.12 -16.44 60.91
C GLU A 281 -7.31 -17.16 60.23
N GLY A 282 -7.16 -18.48 60.09
CA GLY A 282 -8.26 -19.46 60.25
C GLY A 282 -8.36 -20.57 59.19
N ALA A 283 -7.87 -21.77 59.51
CA ALA A 283 -8.07 -23.03 58.76
C ALA A 283 -9.47 -23.65 59.01
N PRO A 284 -9.84 -24.82 58.42
CA PRO A 284 -9.72 -25.32 57.04
C PRO A 284 -11.06 -25.90 56.49
N THR A 285 -11.18 -26.16 55.19
CA THR A 285 -11.98 -27.31 54.70
C THR A 285 -11.56 -27.71 53.28
N GLU A 286 -11.26 -29.00 53.11
CA GLU A 286 -11.09 -29.70 51.84
C GLU A 286 -12.37 -29.67 51.02
N GLU A 287 -12.30 -29.30 49.73
CA GLU A 287 -13.23 -29.83 48.74
C GLU A 287 -12.50 -30.02 47.39
N ARG A 288 -12.56 -31.27 46.91
CA ARG A 288 -11.93 -31.75 45.68
C ARG A 288 -12.50 -31.04 44.45
N VAL A 289 -11.61 -30.54 43.58
CA VAL A 289 -11.93 -30.18 42.20
C VAL A 289 -11.62 -31.38 41.29
N PRO A 290 -12.56 -31.90 40.48
CA PRO A 290 -12.27 -32.89 39.47
C PRO A 290 -11.73 -32.24 38.17
N GLU A 291 -10.80 -32.94 37.51
CA GLU A 291 -10.20 -32.60 36.22
C GLU A 291 -11.26 -32.45 35.10
N PRO A 292 -11.08 -31.53 34.13
CA PRO A 292 -11.98 -31.42 32.99
C PRO A 292 -11.75 -32.54 31.96
N GLU A 293 -12.84 -33.24 31.64
CA GLU A 293 -12.92 -34.25 30.58
C GLU A 293 -12.66 -33.65 29.19
N ILE A 294 -11.88 -34.40 28.41
CA ILE A 294 -11.58 -34.18 26.99
C ILE A 294 -12.85 -34.48 26.17
N ILE A 295 -13.37 -33.49 25.44
CA ILE A 295 -14.48 -33.68 24.50
C ILE A 295 -13.90 -34.12 23.13
N PRO A 296 -14.24 -35.30 22.60
CA PRO A 296 -13.80 -35.73 21.28
C PRO A 296 -14.66 -35.14 20.16
N PHE A 297 -13.96 -34.82 19.06
CA PHE A 297 -14.47 -34.46 17.74
C PHE A 297 -15.58 -35.40 17.27
N ARG A 298 -16.69 -34.84 16.78
CA ARG A 298 -17.78 -35.58 16.13
C ARG A 298 -17.89 -35.15 14.67
N GLU A 299 -17.44 -36.01 13.77
CA GLU A 299 -17.79 -35.96 12.36
C GLU A 299 -19.30 -36.19 12.21
N GLN A 300 -19.96 -35.33 11.43
CA GLN A 300 -21.31 -35.57 10.92
C GLN A 300 -21.24 -35.50 9.40
N THR A 301 -21.13 -36.67 8.78
CA THR A 301 -21.76 -36.92 7.48
C THR A 301 -23.24 -37.13 7.73
N ASP A 302 -24.12 -36.54 6.91
CA ASP A 302 -25.20 -37.29 6.27
C ASP A 302 -25.86 -36.50 5.13
N LYS A 303 -26.19 -37.27 4.10
CA LYS A 303 -26.98 -36.94 2.91
C LYS A 303 -28.44 -36.76 3.30
N GLU A 304 -29.16 -35.89 2.60
CA GLU A 304 -30.55 -36.16 2.24
C GLU A 304 -30.98 -35.36 0.99
N GLU A 305 -31.73 -36.02 0.12
CA GLU A 305 -32.25 -35.59 -1.17
C GLU A 305 -33.53 -34.74 -1.04
N ALA A 306 -33.73 -33.79 -1.96
CA ALA A 306 -35.02 -33.41 -2.55
C ALA A 306 -34.75 -32.42 -3.71
N GLN A 307 -34.86 -32.85 -4.97
CA GLN A 307 -36.02 -32.67 -5.87
C GLN A 307 -36.32 -31.22 -6.29
N GLY A 308 -36.24 -30.98 -7.61
CA GLY A 308 -37.22 -30.15 -8.34
C GLY A 308 -36.70 -28.86 -8.98
N ASP A 309 -36.62 -28.88 -10.31
CA ASP A 309 -36.96 -27.81 -11.26
C ASP A 309 -36.21 -26.46 -11.22
N GLU A 310 -35.27 -26.28 -12.15
CA GLU A 310 -35.44 -25.46 -13.38
C GLU A 310 -34.07 -25.26 -14.04
N VAL A 311 -33.96 -25.70 -15.30
CA VAL A 311 -32.77 -25.55 -16.13
C VAL A 311 -32.91 -24.24 -16.90
N GLU A 312 -32.25 -23.18 -16.47
CA GLU A 312 -31.92 -22.04 -17.34
C GLU A 312 -30.44 -22.10 -17.75
N GLU A 313 -30.27 -22.43 -19.02
CA GLU A 313 -29.01 -22.54 -19.76
C GLU A 313 -28.45 -21.13 -20.01
N ILE A 314 -27.50 -20.67 -19.19
CA ILE A 314 -26.77 -19.42 -19.44
C ILE A 314 -25.53 -19.72 -20.29
N THR A 315 -25.67 -19.48 -21.60
CA THR A 315 -24.57 -19.45 -22.58
C THR A 315 -23.48 -18.42 -22.22
N PRO A 316 -22.18 -18.71 -22.48
CA PRO A 316 -21.08 -17.77 -22.29
C PRO A 316 -21.03 -16.71 -23.42
N PRO A 317 -20.63 -15.45 -23.14
CA PRO A 317 -20.62 -14.40 -24.15
C PRO A 317 -19.50 -14.57 -25.19
N LYS A 318 -19.88 -14.29 -26.45
CA LYS A 318 -19.06 -14.32 -27.66
C LYS A 318 -17.91 -13.32 -27.62
N LYS A 319 -16.73 -13.78 -28.05
CA LYS A 319 -15.57 -12.96 -28.43
C LYS A 319 -15.97 -12.03 -29.58
N LYS A 320 -15.65 -10.73 -29.46
CA LYS A 320 -15.70 -9.79 -30.57
C LYS A 320 -14.35 -9.81 -31.27
N ASP A 321 -14.40 -10.07 -32.57
CA ASP A 321 -13.29 -9.92 -33.50
C ASP A 321 -12.84 -8.46 -33.56
N VAL A 322 -11.55 -8.22 -33.37
CA VAL A 322 -10.89 -6.96 -33.72
C VAL A 322 -9.99 -7.27 -34.91
N GLU A 323 -10.36 -6.69 -36.06
CA GLU A 323 -9.55 -6.67 -37.27
C GLU A 323 -8.18 -6.05 -36.98
N VAL A 324 -7.13 -6.87 -37.08
CA VAL A 324 -5.74 -6.40 -37.14
C VAL A 324 -5.46 -6.04 -38.60
N LYS A 325 -5.29 -4.75 -38.89
CA LYS A 325 -4.70 -4.31 -40.15
C LYS A 325 -3.19 -4.50 -40.07
N GLU A 326 -2.69 -5.37 -40.94
CA GLU A 326 -1.28 -5.49 -41.29
C GLU A 326 -0.81 -4.19 -41.96
N GLU A 327 0.17 -3.51 -41.36
CA GLU A 327 1.08 -2.65 -42.13
C GLU A 327 2.51 -3.17 -41.96
N LYS A 328 3.04 -3.59 -43.11
CA LYS A 328 4.42 -3.99 -43.32
C LYS A 328 5.32 -2.77 -43.13
N ASN A 329 6.37 -2.91 -42.33
CA ASN A 329 7.65 -2.32 -42.69
C ASN A 329 8.76 -3.33 -42.40
N LYS A 330 9.47 -3.67 -43.47
CA LYS A 330 10.64 -4.54 -43.50
C LYS A 330 11.90 -3.72 -43.31
N ASP A 331 12.90 -4.43 -42.81
CA ASP A 331 14.35 -4.19 -42.88
C ASP A 331 14.92 -3.17 -41.88
N ILE A 332 15.75 -3.68 -40.95
CA ILE A 332 17.21 -3.42 -40.88
C ILE A 332 17.86 -4.36 -39.82
N LEU A 333 18.68 -5.26 -40.34
CA LEU A 333 19.98 -5.80 -39.89
C LEU A 333 20.29 -6.16 -38.41
N GLN A 334 20.80 -7.40 -38.32
CA GLN A 334 21.79 -7.97 -37.41
C GLN A 334 22.76 -6.99 -36.72
N GLY A 335 23.04 -7.24 -35.44
CA GLY A 335 24.19 -6.68 -34.74
C GLY A 335 24.15 -6.97 -33.24
N GLU A 336 24.89 -8.00 -32.81
CA GLU A 336 25.30 -8.18 -31.42
C GLU A 336 26.22 -7.02 -30.99
N GLY A 337 26.01 -6.51 -29.76
CA GLY A 337 27.00 -5.72 -29.01
C GLY A 337 26.92 -4.20 -29.16
N ALA A 338 26.31 -3.53 -28.17
CA ALA A 338 26.74 -2.25 -27.58
C ALA A 338 25.71 -1.76 -26.55
N SER A 339 25.93 -2.11 -25.28
CA SER A 339 25.38 -1.35 -24.15
C SER A 339 26.05 0.03 -24.09
N GLU A 340 25.36 0.99 -23.46
CA GLU A 340 25.92 2.21 -22.82
C GLU A 340 26.09 3.55 -23.55
N VAL A 341 25.83 3.73 -24.86
CA VAL A 341 26.09 5.06 -25.49
C VAL A 341 24.83 5.87 -25.90
N TYR A 342 23.64 5.28 -25.94
CA TYR A 342 22.44 5.99 -26.44
C TYR A 342 21.65 6.80 -25.40
N GLY A 343 22.07 6.82 -24.13
CA GLY A 343 21.41 7.61 -23.08
C GLY A 343 21.81 9.09 -23.05
N GLU A 344 23.06 9.44 -23.39
CA GLU A 344 23.56 10.81 -23.21
C GLU A 344 23.25 11.75 -24.39
N GLU A 345 23.18 11.24 -25.62
CA GLU A 345 22.86 12.07 -26.78
C GLU A 345 21.39 12.51 -26.80
N ALA A 346 20.46 11.63 -26.38
CA ALA A 346 19.04 11.97 -26.26
C ALA A 346 18.78 13.02 -25.16
N VAL A 347 19.55 13.00 -24.07
CA VAL A 347 19.46 14.00 -23.00
C VAL A 347 20.05 15.35 -23.43
N ARG A 348 21.09 15.36 -24.30
CA ARG A 348 21.67 16.60 -24.83
C ARG A 348 20.78 17.30 -25.86
N THR A 349 20.05 16.57 -26.69
CA THR A 349 19.13 17.17 -27.68
C THR A 349 17.91 17.79 -27.00
N MET A 350 17.30 17.10 -26.04
CA MET A 350 16.16 17.64 -25.26
C MET A 350 16.51 18.91 -24.47
N LYS A 351 17.74 19.02 -23.95
CA LYS A 351 18.18 20.19 -23.18
C LYS A 351 18.36 21.43 -24.06
N LYS A 352 18.81 21.25 -25.30
CA LYS A 352 18.89 22.34 -26.30
C LYS A 352 17.50 22.83 -26.73
N ASP A 353 16.57 21.91 -26.95
CA ASP A 353 15.21 22.25 -27.37
C ASP A 353 14.44 23.02 -26.27
N LEU A 354 14.65 22.67 -24.99
CA LEU A 354 14.08 23.40 -23.86
C LEU A 354 14.69 24.79 -23.64
N GLU A 355 15.97 25.00 -23.97
CA GLU A 355 16.60 26.32 -23.92
C GLU A 355 16.15 27.22 -25.07
N GLN A 356 15.88 26.66 -26.24
CA GLN A 356 15.36 27.39 -27.39
C GLN A 356 13.91 27.88 -27.14
N ILE A 357 13.05 27.03 -26.58
CA ILE A 357 11.68 27.40 -26.16
C ILE A 357 11.68 28.46 -25.04
N ARG A 358 12.70 28.48 -24.17
CA ARG A 358 12.82 29.52 -23.12
C ARG A 358 13.28 30.88 -23.65
N LYS A 359 14.04 30.91 -24.75
CA LYS A 359 14.44 32.18 -25.41
C LYS A 359 13.28 32.79 -26.18
N GLU A 360 12.48 31.98 -26.87
CA GLU A 360 11.33 32.46 -27.65
C GLU A 360 10.16 32.96 -26.78
N ARG A 361 10.15 32.70 -25.46
CA ARG A 361 9.16 33.23 -24.51
C ARG A 361 9.58 34.54 -23.81
N LYS A 362 10.77 35.07 -24.10
CA LYS A 362 11.31 36.29 -23.45
C LYS A 362 11.58 37.44 -24.43
N GLU A 363 11.30 37.25 -25.70
CA GLU A 363 11.10 38.33 -26.69
C GLU A 363 9.60 38.53 -26.91
#